data_AF-A0A832J4M6-F1
#
_entry.id   AF-A0A832J4M6-F1
#
_cell.length_a   1.000
_cell.length_b   1.000
_cell.length_c   1.000
_cell.angle_alpha   90.00
_cell.angle_beta   90.00
_cell.angle_gamma   90.00
#
_symmetry.space_group_name_H-M   'P 1'
#
loop_
_entity.id
_entity.type
_entity.pdbx_description
1 polymer ?
#
loop_
_entity_poly.entity_id
_entity_poly.type
_entity_poly.pdbx_seq_one_letter_code
_entity_poly.pdbx_strand_id
1 'polypeptide(L)'
;GAAPTPGAIYRAVADRPLKGQGGMMLRLPDGQTAFLRQGKGLRPGQTMLVQVTGYAEGGKAVPVTHKVLFKSRYAIVTPDAPGLNISRSIRDEDERDRLLEIAHIAMDGSDFGLILRSGCDGADGDEIEEDVMAMRDTAEAVKGADGSDPELLMDGLDPHQLGWREWGEPDQLANHEGSFEDHGVLDAIDALQGAEVRLGSTALYIEPTRALVAVDVNTGGDTSPAAGLKANLACARELPRQLRLRGLGGQITLDLAPLAKKDRKQFVNALRSAFRADSIETALVGWTPLGHYELQRKRERLPLKDCLSR
;
A
#
# COMPACT_ATOMS: atom_id res chain seq x y z
N GLY A 1 -3.80 -24.21 4.24
CA GLY A 1 -4.69 -23.06 4.03
C GLY A 1 -4.02 -22.05 3.10
N ALA A 2 -4.81 -21.17 2.49
CA ALA A 2 -4.26 -20.01 1.80
C ALA A 2 -3.50 -19.11 2.80
N ALA A 3 -2.45 -18.44 2.35
CA ALA A 3 -1.71 -17.51 3.20
C ALA A 3 -2.61 -16.31 3.58
N PRO A 4 -2.44 -15.70 4.78
CA PRO A 4 -3.30 -14.62 5.22
C PRO A 4 -3.15 -13.40 4.30
N THR A 5 -4.29 -12.86 3.85
CA THR A 5 -4.34 -11.69 2.98
C THR A 5 -4.13 -10.41 3.81
N PRO A 6 -3.36 -9.41 3.31
CA PRO A 6 -3.30 -8.09 3.94
C PRO A 6 -4.69 -7.49 4.19
N GLY A 7 -4.87 -6.92 5.37
CA GLY A 7 -6.16 -6.39 5.82
C GLY A 7 -7.00 -7.39 6.62
N ALA A 8 -6.75 -8.70 6.50
CA ALA A 8 -7.44 -9.71 7.29
C ALA A 8 -7.21 -9.49 8.80
N ILE A 9 -8.26 -9.68 9.59
CA ILE A 9 -8.26 -9.53 11.05
C ILE A 9 -8.48 -10.88 11.70
N TYR A 10 -7.61 -11.20 12.64
CA TYR A 10 -7.63 -12.44 13.39
C TYR A 10 -7.72 -12.13 14.89
N ARG A 11 -8.40 -13.02 15.61
CA ARG A 11 -8.06 -13.28 17.00
C ARG A 11 -6.81 -14.14 17.00
N ALA A 12 -5.72 -13.58 17.52
CA ALA A 12 -4.45 -14.28 17.62
C ALA A 12 -4.11 -14.55 19.09
N VAL A 13 -3.34 -15.62 19.32
CA VAL A 13 -2.87 -15.98 20.67
C VAL A 13 -1.37 -15.75 20.75
N ALA A 14 -0.94 -14.96 21.73
CA ALA A 14 0.48 -14.75 22.01
C ALA A 14 1.15 -16.09 22.35
N ASP A 15 2.23 -16.40 21.65
CA ASP A 15 2.98 -17.65 21.83
C ASP A 15 4.26 -17.39 22.62
N ARG A 16 5.26 -16.80 21.97
CA ARG A 16 6.57 -16.59 22.57
C ARG A 16 7.21 -15.28 22.13
N PRO A 17 7.91 -14.58 23.05
CA PRO A 17 8.67 -13.39 22.69
C PRO A 17 9.89 -13.77 21.84
N LEU A 18 10.20 -12.94 20.84
CA LEU A 18 11.45 -13.04 20.08
C LEU A 18 12.50 -12.14 20.73
N LYS A 19 13.29 -12.75 21.62
CA LYS A 19 14.43 -12.11 22.30
C LYS A 19 15.43 -11.63 21.23
N GLY A 20 15.71 -10.32 21.19
CA GLY A 20 16.64 -9.68 20.25
C GLY A 20 15.98 -8.83 19.15
N GLN A 21 14.76 -9.17 18.70
CA GLN A 21 14.05 -8.41 17.65
C GLN A 21 12.93 -7.50 18.19
N GLY A 22 12.63 -7.58 19.49
CA GLY A 22 11.64 -6.73 20.14
C GLY A 22 10.20 -6.98 19.65
N GLY A 23 9.79 -8.25 19.58
CA GLY A 23 8.46 -8.65 19.07
C GLY A 23 7.90 -9.90 19.75
N MET A 24 6.66 -10.24 19.37
CA MET A 24 5.92 -11.41 19.86
C MET A 24 5.51 -12.28 18.67
N MET A 25 5.79 -13.58 18.75
CA MET A 25 5.18 -14.56 17.85
C MET A 25 3.76 -14.84 18.30
N LEU A 26 2.85 -14.92 17.35
CA LEU A 26 1.45 -15.22 17.59
C LEU A 26 1.04 -16.46 16.81
N ARG A 27 0.09 -17.22 17.37
CA ARG A 27 -0.60 -18.31 16.67
C ARG A 27 -1.86 -17.76 16.01
N LEU A 28 -2.04 -18.16 14.76
CA LEU A 28 -3.24 -17.98 13.95
C LEU A 28 -3.90 -19.35 13.73
N PRO A 29 -5.12 -19.41 13.15
CA PRO A 29 -5.77 -20.67 12.76
C PRO A 29 -4.88 -21.57 11.89
N ASP A 30 -5.20 -22.86 11.84
CA ASP A 30 -4.54 -23.87 10.99
C ASP A 30 -3.02 -23.98 11.19
N GLY A 31 -2.53 -23.65 12.39
CA GLY A 31 -1.09 -23.70 12.71
C GLY A 31 -0.27 -22.58 12.06
N GLN A 32 -0.92 -21.58 11.47
CA GLN A 32 -0.24 -20.42 10.90
C GLN A 32 0.36 -19.55 12.02
N THR A 33 1.40 -18.79 11.68
CA THR A 33 2.10 -17.93 12.64
C THR A 33 2.21 -16.50 12.14
N ALA A 34 2.09 -15.57 13.07
CA ALA A 34 2.23 -14.14 12.83
C ALA A 34 3.31 -13.52 13.71
N PHE A 35 3.88 -12.41 13.23
CA PHE A 35 4.86 -11.64 13.95
C PHE A 35 4.32 -10.24 14.26
N LEU A 36 4.18 -9.94 15.54
CA LEU A 36 3.82 -8.61 16.03
C LEU A 36 5.08 -7.86 16.47
N ARG A 37 5.34 -6.72 15.82
CA ARG A 37 6.39 -5.80 16.22
C ARG A 37 6.00 -5.14 17.56
N GLN A 38 6.95 -4.99 18.48
CA GLN A 38 6.73 -4.34 19.80
C GLN A 38 5.78 -5.09 20.74
N GLY A 39 5.94 -6.40 20.91
CA GLY A 39 5.16 -7.21 21.85
C GLY A 39 5.52 -7.07 23.34
N LYS A 40 6.07 -5.94 23.77
CA LYS A 40 6.50 -5.74 25.16
C LYS A 40 5.27 -5.75 26.08
N GLY A 41 5.31 -6.55 27.15
CA GLY A 41 4.21 -6.65 28.12
C GLY A 41 3.16 -7.72 27.80
N LEU A 42 3.20 -8.33 26.61
CA LEU A 42 2.33 -9.45 26.27
C LEU A 42 2.78 -10.74 26.96
N ARG A 43 1.81 -11.53 27.41
CA ARG A 43 2.03 -12.83 28.07
C ARG A 43 1.68 -13.97 27.12
N PRO A 44 2.44 -15.08 27.10
CA PRO A 44 2.01 -16.30 26.41
C PRO A 44 0.59 -16.71 26.81
N GLY A 45 -0.22 -17.10 25.83
CA GLY A 45 -1.64 -17.45 25.99
C GLY A 45 -2.60 -16.26 25.95
N GLN A 46 -2.11 -15.02 26.01
CA GLN A 46 -2.96 -13.84 25.89
C GLN A 46 -3.56 -13.74 24.48
N THR A 47 -4.89 -13.61 24.39
CA THR A 47 -5.59 -13.33 23.13
C THR A 47 -5.54 -11.85 22.80
N MET A 48 -5.50 -11.54 21.51
CA MET A 48 -5.63 -10.17 21.02
C MET A 48 -6.07 -10.14 19.56
N LEU A 49 -6.70 -9.04 19.16
CA LEU A 49 -6.98 -8.76 17.77
C LEU A 49 -5.73 -8.28 17.06
N VAL A 50 -5.48 -8.83 15.88
CA VAL A 50 -4.39 -8.39 15.01
C VAL A 50 -4.84 -8.32 13.56
N GLN A 51 -4.31 -7.34 12.85
CA GLN A 51 -4.53 -7.16 11.43
C GLN A 51 -3.25 -7.46 10.64
N VAL A 52 -3.40 -8.21 9.57
CA VAL A 52 -2.33 -8.52 8.61
C VAL A 52 -1.92 -7.25 7.88
N THR A 53 -0.63 -6.93 7.93
CA THR A 53 -0.07 -5.68 7.37
C THR A 53 0.65 -5.88 6.04
N GLY A 54 0.90 -7.12 5.64
CA GLY A 54 1.63 -7.45 4.41
C GLY A 54 1.80 -8.94 4.24
N TYR A 55 2.52 -9.32 3.19
CA TYR A 55 2.78 -10.71 2.84
C TYR A 55 4.01 -11.28 3.58
N ALA A 56 3.98 -12.57 3.86
CA ALA A 56 5.16 -13.32 4.30
C ALA A 56 5.77 -14.11 3.13
N GLU A 57 7.11 -14.14 3.11
CA GLU A 57 7.84 -15.11 2.29
C GLU A 57 7.71 -16.51 2.92
N GLY A 58 7.86 -17.56 2.11
CA GLY A 58 7.71 -18.95 2.53
C GLY A 58 8.46 -19.28 3.83
N GLY A 59 7.75 -19.84 4.81
CA GLY A 59 8.29 -20.23 6.11
C GLY A 59 8.48 -19.10 7.12
N LYS A 60 8.22 -17.83 6.75
CA LYS A 60 8.23 -16.71 7.70
C LYS A 60 6.83 -16.44 8.25
N ALA A 61 6.79 -15.89 9.46
CA ALA A 61 5.55 -15.45 10.08
C ALA A 61 5.00 -14.19 9.39
N VAL A 62 3.68 -14.10 9.24
CA VAL A 62 3.03 -12.95 8.61
C VAL A 62 3.12 -11.70 9.50
N PRO A 63 3.54 -10.54 8.98
CA PRO A 63 3.64 -9.33 9.79
C PRO A 63 2.25 -8.79 10.13
N VAL A 64 2.01 -8.52 11.41
CA VAL A 64 0.73 -8.00 11.91
C VAL A 64 0.89 -6.77 12.80
N THR A 65 -0.21 -6.05 12.98
CA THR A 65 -0.37 -4.95 13.95
C THR A 65 -1.55 -5.23 14.87
N HIS A 66 -1.49 -4.79 16.13
CA HIS A 66 -2.63 -4.81 17.05
C HIS A 66 -3.54 -3.60 16.88
N LYS A 67 -3.07 -2.57 16.16
CA LYS A 67 -3.87 -1.39 15.81
C LYS A 67 -4.72 -1.72 14.59
N VAL A 68 -5.89 -2.30 14.82
CA VAL A 68 -6.82 -2.72 13.77
C VAL A 68 -7.52 -1.51 13.17
N LEU A 69 -7.64 -1.49 11.84
CA LEU A 69 -8.35 -0.46 11.08
C LEU A 69 -9.33 -1.12 10.11
N PHE A 70 -10.51 -0.53 10.00
CA PHE A 70 -11.60 -1.01 9.16
C PHE A 70 -11.77 -0.04 8.00
N LYS A 71 -11.55 -0.49 6.77
CA LYS A 71 -11.38 0.39 5.60
C LYS A 71 -12.33 -0.01 4.48
N SER A 72 -13.26 0.88 4.17
CA SER A 72 -14.13 0.83 3.00
C SER A 72 -13.68 1.84 1.95
N ARG A 73 -14.48 2.07 0.90
CA ARG A 73 -14.20 3.06 -0.15
C ARG A 73 -14.26 4.48 0.41
N TYR A 74 -15.25 4.78 1.25
CA TYR A 74 -15.49 6.12 1.77
C TYR A 74 -14.93 6.34 3.19
N ALA A 75 -14.77 5.28 3.98
CA ALA A 75 -14.47 5.40 5.40
C ALA A 75 -13.24 4.60 5.87
N ILE A 76 -12.63 5.11 6.95
CA ILE A 76 -11.75 4.34 7.82
C ILE A 76 -12.29 4.45 9.24
N VAL A 77 -12.81 3.37 9.80
CA VAL A 77 -13.22 3.30 11.20
C VAL A 77 -12.01 2.90 12.06
N THR A 78 -11.81 3.63 13.15
CA THR A 78 -10.65 3.55 14.04
C THR A 78 -11.06 3.26 15.48
N PRO A 79 -11.19 1.97 15.87
CA PRO A 79 -11.75 1.62 17.18
C PRO A 79 -10.95 2.12 18.38
N ASP A 80 -9.62 2.21 18.25
CA ASP A 80 -8.73 2.59 19.36
C ASP A 80 -8.28 4.06 19.28
N ALA A 81 -8.89 4.86 18.40
CA ALA A 81 -8.56 6.28 18.23
C ALA A 81 -9.84 7.07 17.89
N PRO A 82 -10.51 7.68 18.89
CA PRO A 82 -11.77 8.39 18.69
C PRO A 82 -11.58 9.70 17.92
N GLY A 83 -12.69 10.20 17.37
CA GLY A 83 -12.78 11.48 16.65
C GLY A 83 -13.15 11.34 15.19
N LEU A 84 -13.90 12.32 14.67
CA LEU A 84 -14.34 12.38 13.28
C LEU A 84 -13.40 13.30 12.47
N ASN A 85 -12.85 12.77 11.39
CA ASN A 85 -11.88 13.48 10.56
C ASN A 85 -12.25 13.33 9.08
N ILE A 86 -11.85 14.32 8.28
CA ILE A 86 -11.99 14.28 6.82
C ILE A 86 -10.60 14.33 6.18
N SER A 87 -10.42 13.62 5.07
CA SER A 87 -9.20 13.64 4.27
C SER A 87 -8.74 15.07 3.99
N ARG A 88 -7.44 15.33 4.19
CA ARG A 88 -6.81 16.64 3.91
C ARG A 88 -6.78 17.02 2.42
N SER A 89 -7.16 16.09 1.53
CA SER A 89 -7.30 16.37 0.10
C SER A 89 -8.58 17.15 -0.21
N ILE A 90 -9.63 16.98 0.58
CA ILE A 90 -10.91 17.68 0.44
C ILE A 90 -10.76 19.03 1.12
N ARG A 91 -10.77 20.10 0.32
CA ARG A 91 -10.51 21.48 0.78
C ARG A 91 -11.73 22.38 0.74
N ASP A 92 -12.73 22.00 -0.04
CA ASP A 92 -13.98 22.74 -0.16
C ASP A 92 -14.72 22.74 1.19
N GLU A 93 -15.06 23.91 1.71
CA GLU A 93 -15.59 24.04 3.07
C GLU A 93 -17.02 23.50 3.16
N ASP A 94 -17.86 23.78 2.15
CA ASP A 94 -19.25 23.32 2.08
C ASP A 94 -19.32 21.79 2.01
N GLU A 95 -18.48 21.17 1.17
CA GLU A 95 -18.39 19.72 1.09
C GLU A 95 -17.94 19.10 2.41
N ARG A 96 -16.98 19.73 3.08
CA ARG A 96 -16.54 19.21 4.38
C ARG A 96 -17.63 19.30 5.44
N ASP A 97 -18.42 20.37 5.45
CA ASP A 97 -19.51 20.53 6.40
C ASP A 97 -20.61 19.48 6.16
N ARG A 98 -20.96 19.24 4.89
CA ARG A 98 -21.86 18.14 4.48
C ARG A 98 -21.36 16.78 4.98
N LEU A 99 -20.09 16.48 4.74
CA LEU A 99 -19.46 15.22 5.15
C LEU A 99 -19.36 15.06 6.67
N LEU A 100 -19.17 16.16 7.41
CA LEU A 100 -19.19 16.12 8.88
C LEU A 100 -20.59 15.79 9.41
N GLU A 101 -21.66 16.33 8.80
CA GLU A 101 -23.04 16.00 9.18
C GLU A 101 -23.33 14.51 9.00
N ILE A 102 -23.00 13.96 7.82
CA ILE A 102 -23.14 12.52 7.54
C ILE A 102 -22.34 11.69 8.55
N ALA A 103 -21.09 12.08 8.82
CA ALA A 103 -20.25 11.39 9.81
C ALA A 103 -20.86 11.39 11.21
N HIS A 104 -21.47 12.49 11.63
CA HIS A 104 -22.12 12.60 12.94
C HIS A 104 -23.34 11.70 13.05
N ILE A 105 -24.17 11.63 12.00
CA ILE A 105 -25.36 10.77 11.95
C ILE A 105 -24.93 9.30 11.95
N ALA A 106 -24.07 8.91 11.03
CA ALA A 106 -23.65 7.52 10.84
C ALA A 106 -22.87 6.95 12.04
N MET A 107 -22.17 7.79 12.81
CA MET A 107 -21.39 7.37 13.98
C MET A 107 -22.11 7.61 15.31
N ASP A 108 -23.37 8.07 15.30
CA ASP A 108 -24.11 8.32 16.53
C ASP A 108 -24.17 7.07 17.42
N GLY A 109 -23.90 7.24 18.71
CA GLY A 109 -23.86 6.17 19.70
C GLY A 109 -22.60 5.29 19.72
N SER A 110 -21.62 5.52 18.84
CA SER A 110 -20.37 4.74 18.80
C SER A 110 -19.18 5.53 19.37
N ASP A 111 -18.32 4.86 20.14
CA ASP A 111 -17.08 5.44 20.68
C ASP A 111 -15.90 5.38 19.69
N PHE A 112 -16.10 4.79 18.51
CA PHE A 112 -15.05 4.64 17.51
C PHE A 112 -14.76 5.95 16.78
N GLY A 113 -13.52 6.12 16.33
CA GLY A 113 -13.20 7.21 15.41
C GLY A 113 -13.54 6.87 13.97
N LEU A 114 -13.62 7.92 13.15
CA LEU A 114 -13.89 7.84 11.72
C LEU A 114 -12.98 8.79 10.96
N ILE A 115 -12.47 8.34 9.82
CA ILE A 115 -11.82 9.17 8.83
C ILE A 115 -12.53 9.00 7.49
N LEU A 116 -13.21 10.04 7.01
CA LEU A 116 -13.75 10.08 5.65
C LEU A 116 -12.63 10.29 4.63
N ARG A 117 -12.62 9.45 3.60
CA ARG A 117 -11.56 9.33 2.59
C ARG A 117 -11.79 10.32 1.45
N SER A 118 -10.78 10.48 0.59
CA SER A 118 -10.90 11.31 -0.63
C SER A 118 -11.98 10.81 -1.60
N GLY A 119 -12.40 9.54 -1.49
CA GLY A 119 -13.48 8.99 -2.31
C GLY A 119 -14.84 9.62 -2.02
N CYS A 120 -15.01 10.32 -0.89
CA CYS A 120 -16.26 11.01 -0.55
C CYS A 120 -16.50 12.29 -1.36
N ASP A 121 -15.45 12.86 -1.94
CA ASP A 121 -15.52 14.17 -2.62
C ASP A 121 -16.47 14.12 -3.81
N GLY A 122 -17.63 14.77 -3.68
CA GLY A 122 -18.68 14.78 -4.70
C GLY A 122 -19.47 13.47 -4.82
N ALA A 123 -19.25 12.48 -3.94
CA ALA A 123 -20.04 11.26 -3.90
C ALA A 123 -21.41 11.50 -3.24
N ASP A 124 -22.34 10.57 -3.49
CA ASP A 124 -23.70 10.63 -2.96
C ASP A 124 -23.72 10.48 -1.43
N GLY A 125 -24.55 11.29 -0.76
CA GLY A 125 -24.59 11.35 0.70
C GLY A 125 -25.12 10.06 1.34
N ASP A 126 -26.16 9.48 0.76
CA ASP A 126 -26.80 8.26 1.26
C ASP A 126 -25.83 7.07 1.08
N GLU A 127 -25.15 6.99 -0.06
CA GLU A 127 -24.10 5.96 -0.28
C GLU A 127 -22.96 6.05 0.74
N ILE A 128 -22.53 7.26 1.09
CA ILE A 128 -21.48 7.47 2.11
C ILE A 128 -21.99 7.04 3.48
N GLU A 129 -23.21 7.43 3.85
CA GLU A 129 -23.80 7.10 5.15
C GLU A 129 -23.93 5.59 5.32
N GLU A 130 -24.49 4.89 4.32
CA GLU A 130 -24.64 3.43 4.31
C GLU A 130 -23.28 2.71 4.43
N ASP A 131 -22.26 3.16 3.70
CA ASP A 131 -20.90 2.58 3.75
C ASP A 131 -20.25 2.78 5.13
N VAL A 132 -20.42 3.97 5.73
CA VAL A 132 -19.91 4.27 7.08
C VAL A 132 -20.60 3.39 8.12
N MET A 133 -21.93 3.30 8.10
CA MET A 133 -22.70 2.47 9.03
C MET A 133 -22.31 0.99 8.92
N ALA A 134 -22.25 0.45 7.70
CA ALA A 134 -21.84 -0.93 7.49
C ALA A 134 -20.42 -1.21 8.01
N MET A 135 -19.49 -0.26 7.83
CA MET A 135 -18.12 -0.40 8.31
C MET A 135 -18.01 -0.26 9.83
N ARG A 136 -18.81 0.61 10.44
CA ARG A 136 -18.94 0.76 11.90
C ARG A 136 -19.47 -0.54 12.51
N ASP A 137 -20.57 -1.07 12.00
CA ASP A 137 -21.20 -2.28 12.52
C ASP A 137 -20.26 -3.50 12.40
N THR A 138 -19.51 -3.59 11.29
CA THR A 138 -18.45 -4.59 11.12
C THR A 138 -17.35 -4.44 12.17
N ALA A 139 -16.90 -3.20 12.42
CA ALA A 139 -15.88 -2.93 13.41
C ALA A 139 -16.35 -3.30 14.83
N GLU A 140 -17.61 -3.00 15.17
CA GLU A 140 -18.21 -3.31 16.47
C GLU A 140 -18.35 -4.82 16.66
N ALA A 141 -18.84 -5.53 15.64
CA ALA A 141 -18.93 -6.99 15.66
C ALA A 141 -17.55 -7.65 15.87
N VAL A 142 -16.52 -7.20 15.16
CA VAL A 142 -15.16 -7.75 15.29
C VAL A 142 -14.50 -7.38 16.61
N LYS A 143 -14.70 -6.15 17.12
CA LYS A 143 -14.15 -5.72 18.42
C LYS A 143 -14.88 -6.36 19.61
N GLY A 144 -16.17 -6.63 19.48
CA GLY A 144 -16.99 -7.32 20.47
C GLY A 144 -16.91 -8.85 20.40
N ALA A 145 -16.22 -9.41 19.40
CA ALA A 145 -16.07 -10.85 19.30
C ALA A 145 -15.26 -11.41 20.48
N ASP A 146 -15.83 -12.35 21.23
CA ASP A 146 -15.19 -13.04 22.34
C ASP A 146 -14.68 -14.44 21.97
N GLY A 147 -13.68 -14.94 22.70
CA GLY A 147 -13.08 -16.24 22.42
C GLY A 147 -11.64 -16.38 22.93
N SER A 148 -11.21 -17.63 23.12
CA SER A 148 -9.86 -17.99 23.59
C SER A 148 -8.96 -18.56 22.50
N ASP A 149 -9.55 -19.10 21.43
CA ASP A 149 -8.84 -19.82 20.38
C ASP A 149 -8.52 -18.91 19.19
N PRO A 150 -7.43 -19.19 18.44
CA PRO A 150 -7.13 -18.45 17.22
C PRO A 150 -8.27 -18.57 16.20
N GLU A 151 -8.69 -17.45 15.64
CA GLU A 151 -9.87 -17.36 14.77
C GLU A 151 -9.67 -16.28 13.70
N LEU A 152 -10.16 -16.52 12.48
CA LEU A 152 -10.31 -15.51 11.45
C LEU A 152 -11.64 -14.79 11.67
N LEU A 153 -11.60 -13.48 11.94
CA LEU A 153 -12.81 -12.70 12.22
C LEU A 153 -13.26 -11.88 11.01
N MET A 154 -12.32 -11.47 10.16
CA MET A 154 -12.59 -10.76 8.93
C MET A 154 -11.51 -11.08 7.92
N ASP A 155 -11.88 -11.50 6.71
CA ASP A 155 -10.91 -11.72 5.65
C ASP A 155 -10.38 -10.40 5.08
N GLY A 156 -9.22 -10.48 4.42
CA GLY A 156 -8.72 -9.37 3.61
C GLY A 156 -9.51 -9.24 2.31
N LEU A 157 -9.40 -8.08 1.66
CA LEU A 157 -10.04 -7.89 0.36
C LEU A 157 -9.33 -8.70 -0.73
N ASP A 158 -10.12 -9.28 -1.62
CA ASP A 158 -9.61 -9.84 -2.86
C ASP A 158 -9.13 -8.73 -3.82
N PRO A 159 -8.42 -9.05 -4.93
CA PRO A 159 -7.95 -8.04 -5.87
C PRO A 159 -9.04 -7.18 -6.51
N HIS A 160 -10.24 -7.73 -6.75
CA HIS A 160 -11.37 -7.02 -7.34
C HIS A 160 -11.93 -5.99 -6.35
N GLN A 161 -12.21 -6.42 -5.12
CA GLN A 161 -12.65 -5.57 -4.01
C GLN A 161 -11.62 -4.48 -3.68
N LEU A 162 -10.33 -4.84 -3.68
CA LEU A 162 -9.25 -3.88 -3.47
C LEU A 162 -9.21 -2.84 -4.60
N GLY A 163 -9.37 -3.27 -5.85
CA GLY A 163 -9.49 -2.38 -7.00
C GLY A 163 -10.65 -1.41 -6.82
N TRP A 164 -11.86 -1.91 -6.52
CA TRP A 164 -13.04 -1.09 -6.29
C TRP A 164 -12.91 -0.10 -5.13
N ARG A 165 -12.19 -0.48 -4.07
CA ARG A 165 -11.96 0.37 -2.89
C ARG A 165 -10.92 1.46 -3.13
N GLU A 166 -9.84 1.14 -3.83
CA GLU A 166 -8.69 2.05 -3.99
C GLU A 166 -8.72 2.86 -5.29
N TRP A 167 -9.43 2.39 -6.32
CA TRP A 167 -9.57 3.08 -7.59
C TRP A 167 -10.94 3.75 -7.67
N GLY A 168 -10.97 4.93 -8.30
CA GLY A 168 -12.20 5.67 -8.55
C GLY A 168 -13.04 4.99 -9.64
N GLU A 169 -13.92 5.77 -10.27
CA GLU A 169 -14.64 5.29 -11.45
C GLU A 169 -13.65 4.89 -12.55
N PRO A 170 -13.85 3.72 -13.20
CA PRO A 170 -12.98 3.30 -14.27
C PRO A 170 -13.17 4.21 -15.49
N ASP A 171 -12.07 4.61 -16.12
CA ASP A 171 -12.11 5.34 -17.40
C ASP A 171 -12.81 4.52 -18.50
N GLN A 172 -12.72 3.19 -18.41
CA GLN A 172 -13.30 2.26 -19.36
C GLN A 172 -13.76 0.97 -18.67
N LEU A 173 -14.99 0.54 -18.99
CA LEU A 173 -15.54 -0.74 -18.54
C LEU A 173 -15.62 -1.71 -19.73
N ALA A 174 -14.72 -2.70 -19.75
CA ALA A 174 -14.69 -3.75 -20.77
C ALA A 174 -14.95 -5.12 -20.14
N ASN A 175 -16.23 -5.49 -20.04
CA ASN A 175 -16.70 -6.71 -19.38
C ASN A 175 -17.05 -7.81 -20.41
N HIS A 176 -16.04 -8.25 -21.15
CA HIS A 176 -16.15 -9.34 -22.11
C HIS A 176 -14.88 -10.19 -22.13
N GLU A 177 -15.01 -11.42 -22.60
CA GLU A 177 -13.87 -12.31 -22.80
C GLU A 177 -12.90 -11.72 -23.83
N GLY A 178 -11.59 -11.76 -23.55
CA GLY A 178 -10.57 -11.15 -24.40
C GLY A 178 -10.32 -9.65 -24.14
N SER A 179 -11.06 -9.00 -23.22
CA SER A 179 -10.91 -7.56 -22.97
C SER A 179 -9.48 -7.14 -22.59
N PHE A 180 -8.71 -8.00 -21.93
CA PHE A 180 -7.30 -7.71 -21.63
C PHE A 180 -6.41 -7.69 -22.88
N GLU A 181 -6.66 -8.58 -23.85
CA GLU A 181 -5.91 -8.62 -25.10
C GLU A 181 -6.26 -7.42 -25.99
N ASP A 182 -7.54 -7.14 -26.15
CA ASP A 182 -8.05 -6.00 -26.94
C ASP A 182 -7.46 -4.64 -26.50
N HIS A 183 -7.12 -4.53 -25.21
CA HIS A 183 -6.57 -3.31 -24.62
C HIS A 183 -5.05 -3.40 -24.34
N GLY A 184 -4.38 -4.43 -24.85
CA GLY A 184 -2.92 -4.60 -24.71
C GLY A 184 -2.45 -4.82 -23.28
N VAL A 185 -3.34 -5.21 -22.36
CA VAL A 185 -3.01 -5.48 -20.95
C VAL A 185 -2.07 -6.68 -20.86
N LEU A 186 -2.29 -7.72 -21.67
CA LEU A 186 -1.42 -8.91 -21.69
C LEU A 186 0.01 -8.56 -22.14
N ASP A 187 0.15 -7.78 -23.20
CA ASP A 187 1.45 -7.29 -23.68
C ASP A 187 2.14 -6.41 -22.61
N ALA A 188 1.36 -5.56 -21.93
CA ALA A 188 1.89 -4.74 -20.85
C ALA A 188 2.36 -5.58 -19.65
N ILE A 189 1.64 -6.65 -19.29
CA ILE A 189 2.06 -7.60 -18.25
C ILE A 189 3.36 -8.29 -18.67
N ASP A 190 3.46 -8.73 -19.92
CA ASP A 190 4.66 -9.39 -20.42
C ASP A 190 5.88 -8.45 -20.39
N ALA A 191 5.72 -7.22 -20.87
CA ALA A 191 6.76 -6.19 -20.81
C ALA A 191 7.24 -5.92 -19.37
N LEU A 192 6.36 -6.00 -18.37
CA LEU A 192 6.70 -5.83 -16.95
C LEU A 192 7.53 -6.99 -16.38
N GLN A 193 7.68 -8.11 -17.08
CA GLN A 193 8.54 -9.22 -16.67
C GLN A 193 10.03 -8.93 -16.94
N GLY A 194 10.33 -8.22 -18.03
CA GLY A 194 11.67 -7.78 -18.41
C GLY A 194 12.17 -6.61 -17.55
N ALA A 195 13.49 -6.41 -17.43
CA ALA A 195 14.05 -5.32 -16.62
C ALA A 195 13.92 -3.95 -17.30
N GLU A 196 13.90 -3.91 -18.64
CA GLU A 196 13.97 -2.69 -19.43
C GLU A 196 12.63 -1.94 -19.46
N VAL A 197 12.68 -0.62 -19.36
CA VAL A 197 11.56 0.30 -19.56
C VAL A 197 11.99 1.38 -20.56
N ARG A 198 11.41 1.34 -21.77
CA ARG A 198 11.76 2.28 -22.85
C ARG A 198 10.90 3.55 -22.75
N LEU A 199 11.56 4.71 -22.69
CA LEU A 199 10.94 6.04 -22.59
C LEU A 199 11.49 6.96 -23.69
N GLY A 200 11.08 6.69 -24.93
CA GLY A 200 11.64 7.35 -26.11
C GLY A 200 13.13 7.01 -26.26
N SER A 201 14.00 8.02 -26.23
CA SER A 201 15.46 7.81 -26.29
C SER A 201 16.07 7.36 -24.96
N THR A 202 15.36 7.50 -23.84
CA THR A 202 15.80 7.05 -22.50
C THR A 202 15.39 5.60 -22.27
N ALA A 203 16.23 4.84 -21.57
CA ALA A 203 15.88 3.51 -21.08
C ALA A 203 16.16 3.42 -19.59
N LEU A 204 15.28 2.77 -18.84
CA LEU A 204 15.50 2.41 -17.44
C LEU A 204 15.68 0.89 -17.35
N TYR A 205 16.50 0.43 -16.42
CA TYR A 205 16.58 -0.99 -16.07
C TYR A 205 16.25 -1.15 -14.60
N ILE A 206 15.18 -1.89 -14.30
CA ILE A 206 14.67 -2.08 -12.93
C ILE A 206 14.87 -3.54 -12.53
N GLU A 207 15.84 -3.78 -11.66
CA GLU A 207 16.30 -5.12 -11.32
C GLU A 207 16.14 -5.40 -9.82
N PRO A 208 15.14 -6.20 -9.43
CA PRO A 208 15.06 -6.69 -8.06
C PRO A 208 16.17 -7.72 -7.81
N THR A 209 16.95 -7.49 -6.76
CA THR A 209 17.90 -8.46 -6.22
C THR A 209 17.35 -9.07 -4.93
N ARG A 210 18.14 -9.94 -4.28
CA ARG A 210 17.79 -10.48 -2.97
C ARG A 210 17.66 -9.41 -1.88
N ALA A 211 18.48 -8.35 -1.94
CA ALA A 211 18.59 -7.38 -0.86
C ALA A 211 17.85 -6.07 -1.16
N LEU A 212 17.95 -5.59 -2.41
CA LEU A 212 17.45 -4.29 -2.84
C LEU A 212 16.99 -4.32 -4.30
N VAL A 213 16.31 -3.27 -4.73
CA VAL A 213 15.99 -3.03 -6.14
C VAL A 213 16.98 -2.01 -6.70
N ALA A 214 17.68 -2.38 -7.77
CA ALA A 214 18.55 -1.46 -8.51
C ALA A 214 17.76 -0.84 -9.67
N VAL A 215 17.94 0.46 -9.88
CA VAL A 215 17.37 1.19 -11.02
C VAL A 215 18.49 1.92 -11.73
N ASP A 216 18.80 1.51 -12.96
CA ASP A 216 19.78 2.17 -13.83
C ASP A 216 19.06 3.04 -14.88
N VAL A 217 19.64 4.21 -15.21
CA VAL A 217 19.07 5.20 -16.13
C VAL A 217 20.04 5.50 -17.26
N ASN A 218 19.66 5.10 -18.47
CA ASN A 218 20.43 5.31 -19.68
C ASN A 218 19.84 6.43 -20.55
N THR A 219 20.70 7.35 -21.00
CA THR A 219 20.32 8.42 -21.95
C THR A 219 20.10 7.93 -23.38
N GLY A 220 20.45 6.66 -23.64
CA GLY A 220 20.44 6.05 -24.97
C GLY A 220 21.37 6.80 -25.92
N GLY A 221 20.87 7.12 -27.12
CA GLY A 221 21.63 7.85 -28.14
C GLY A 221 21.68 9.38 -27.97
N ASP A 222 21.04 9.94 -26.94
CA ASP A 222 21.06 11.39 -26.71
C ASP A 222 22.39 11.79 -26.05
N THR A 223 23.25 12.48 -26.81
CA THR A 223 24.55 12.98 -26.35
C THR A 223 24.55 14.48 -26.06
N SER A 224 23.37 15.10 -25.97
CA SER A 224 23.26 16.53 -25.68
C SER A 224 23.69 16.84 -24.24
N PRO A 225 24.15 18.07 -23.94
CA PRO A 225 24.49 18.46 -22.56
C PRO A 225 23.34 18.30 -21.55
N ALA A 226 22.09 18.30 -22.03
CA ALA A 226 20.90 18.14 -21.20
C ALA A 226 20.41 16.68 -21.10
N ALA A 227 21.05 15.74 -21.80
CA ALA A 227 20.60 14.36 -21.92
C ALA A 227 20.41 13.68 -20.55
N GLY A 228 21.39 13.82 -19.66
CA GLY A 228 21.33 13.23 -18.31
C GLY A 228 20.17 13.78 -17.48
N LEU A 229 19.97 15.10 -17.46
CA LEU A 229 18.84 15.71 -16.76
C LEU A 229 17.50 15.27 -17.37
N LYS A 230 17.38 15.26 -18.70
CA LYS A 230 16.17 14.82 -19.39
C LYS A 230 15.81 13.36 -19.08
N ALA A 231 16.79 12.47 -19.13
CA ALA A 231 16.62 11.05 -18.81
C ALA A 231 16.21 10.85 -17.34
N ASN A 232 16.88 11.53 -16.41
CA ASN A 232 16.56 11.45 -14.98
C ASN A 232 15.17 12.01 -14.66
N LEU A 233 14.73 13.08 -15.34
CA LEU A 233 13.36 13.60 -15.19
C LEU A 233 12.31 12.65 -15.78
N ALA A 234 12.62 11.93 -16.87
CA ALA A 234 11.75 10.87 -17.39
C ALA A 234 11.66 9.71 -16.39
N CYS A 235 12.80 9.25 -15.86
CA CYS A 235 12.85 8.26 -14.78
C CYS A 235 11.99 8.67 -13.58
N ALA A 236 12.13 9.93 -13.12
CA ALA A 236 11.42 10.40 -11.94
C ALA A 236 9.89 10.33 -12.08
N ARG A 237 9.37 10.60 -13.28
CA ARG A 237 7.93 10.53 -13.57
C ARG A 237 7.42 9.09 -13.69
N GLU A 238 8.22 8.22 -14.31
CA GLU A 238 7.80 6.85 -14.62
C GLU A 238 7.99 5.87 -13.46
N LEU A 239 9.01 6.07 -12.63
CA LEU A 239 9.44 5.11 -11.60
C LEU A 239 8.31 4.69 -10.63
N PRO A 240 7.46 5.58 -10.09
CA PRO A 240 6.38 5.16 -9.19
C PRO A 240 5.42 4.16 -9.85
N ARG A 241 5.10 4.37 -11.14
CA ARG A 241 4.23 3.47 -11.92
C ARG A 241 4.87 2.10 -12.05
N GLN A 242 6.14 2.05 -12.46
CA GLN A 242 6.89 0.80 -12.62
C GLN A 242 7.01 0.01 -11.32
N LEU A 243 7.37 0.67 -10.22
CA LEU A 243 7.47 0.01 -8.91
C LEU A 243 6.13 -0.56 -8.46
N ARG A 244 5.03 0.17 -8.68
CA ARG A 244 3.67 -0.26 -8.31
C ARG A 244 3.18 -1.45 -9.15
N LEU A 245 3.38 -1.40 -10.46
CA LEU A 245 2.98 -2.47 -11.39
C LEU A 245 3.80 -3.75 -11.21
N ARG A 246 5.08 -3.62 -10.88
CA ARG A 246 5.97 -4.76 -10.60
C ARG A 246 5.85 -5.28 -9.16
N GLY A 247 5.10 -4.61 -8.30
CA GLY A 247 4.97 -4.96 -6.88
C GLY A 247 6.26 -4.80 -6.07
N LEU A 248 7.13 -3.87 -6.46
CA LEU A 248 8.44 -3.69 -5.88
C LEU A 248 8.40 -2.72 -4.69
N GLY A 249 9.12 -3.09 -3.62
CA GLY A 249 9.29 -2.31 -2.40
C GLY A 249 10.54 -2.72 -1.64
N GLY A 250 10.80 -2.09 -0.50
CA GLY A 250 12.05 -2.22 0.25
C GLY A 250 13.04 -1.11 -0.06
N GLN A 251 14.34 -1.43 0.02
CA GLN A 251 15.41 -0.52 -0.36
C GLN A 251 15.52 -0.47 -1.89
N ILE A 252 15.57 0.75 -2.43
CA ILE A 252 15.68 0.99 -3.87
C ILE A 252 16.81 1.98 -4.07
N THR A 253 17.77 1.63 -4.93
CA THR A 253 18.92 2.47 -5.26
C THR A 253 18.83 2.88 -6.72
N LEU A 254 18.87 4.19 -6.97
CA LEU A 254 18.84 4.78 -8.30
C LEU A 254 20.27 5.14 -8.72
N ASP A 255 20.78 4.45 -9.73
CA ASP A 255 21.95 4.84 -10.50
C ASP A 255 21.50 5.72 -11.67
N LEU A 256 21.79 7.00 -11.57
CA LEU A 256 21.23 8.01 -12.45
C LEU A 256 22.23 8.36 -13.55
N ALA A 257 21.71 8.71 -14.73
CA ALA A 257 22.52 9.27 -15.80
C ALA A 257 23.32 10.50 -15.28
N PRO A 258 24.51 10.80 -15.85
CA PRO A 258 25.37 11.88 -15.38
C PRO A 258 24.61 13.18 -15.09
N LEU A 259 24.65 13.62 -13.82
CA LEU A 259 23.87 14.76 -13.35
C LEU A 259 24.74 15.75 -12.58
N ALA A 260 24.77 17.01 -13.04
CA ALA A 260 25.50 18.07 -12.36
C ALA A 260 24.86 18.38 -10.98
N LYS A 261 25.68 18.79 -10.01
CA LYS A 261 25.21 19.08 -8.64
C LYS A 261 24.08 20.11 -8.59
N LYS A 262 24.10 21.12 -9.47
CA LYS A 262 23.06 22.15 -9.58
C LYS A 262 21.68 21.59 -9.96
N ASP A 263 21.65 20.51 -10.73
CA ASP A 263 20.42 19.93 -11.29
C ASP A 263 19.80 18.87 -10.37
N ARG A 264 20.54 18.39 -9.36
CA ARG A 264 20.06 17.43 -8.35
C ARG A 264 18.79 17.89 -7.65
N LYS A 265 18.68 19.19 -7.35
CA LYS A 265 17.49 19.76 -6.70
C LYS A 265 16.25 19.63 -7.58
N GLN A 266 16.41 19.87 -8.88
CA GLN A 266 15.32 19.75 -9.85
C GLN A 266 14.84 18.31 -9.98
N PHE A 267 15.78 17.35 -10.08
CA PHE A 267 15.45 15.92 -10.10
C PHE A 267 14.69 15.48 -8.84
N VAL A 268 15.20 15.81 -7.65
CA VAL A 268 14.56 15.42 -6.38
C VAL A 268 13.16 16.03 -6.24
N ASN A 269 12.95 17.26 -6.72
CA ASN A 269 11.63 17.88 -6.73
C ASN A 269 10.65 17.15 -7.66
N ALA A 270 11.09 16.78 -8.86
CA ALA A 270 10.28 15.99 -9.79
C ALA A 270 9.92 14.62 -9.20
N LEU A 271 10.91 13.94 -8.61
CA LEU A 271 10.73 12.64 -7.95
C LEU A 271 9.74 12.73 -6.79
N ARG A 272 9.88 13.75 -5.93
CA ARG A 272 8.95 14.02 -4.82
C ARG A 272 7.53 14.28 -5.31
N SER A 273 7.38 15.06 -6.37
CA SER A 273 6.07 15.31 -6.96
C SER A 273 5.42 14.03 -7.48
N ALA A 274 6.20 13.18 -8.15
CA ALA A 274 5.70 11.92 -8.73
C ALA A 274 5.28 10.91 -7.64
N PHE A 275 6.10 10.72 -6.60
CA PHE A 275 5.76 9.83 -5.48
C PHE A 275 4.66 10.39 -4.56
N ARG A 276 4.39 11.71 -4.56
CA ARG A 276 3.26 12.27 -3.80
C ARG A 276 1.91 11.77 -4.31
N ALA A 277 1.81 11.47 -5.61
CA ALA A 277 0.60 10.91 -6.23
C ALA A 277 0.54 9.38 -6.14
N ASP A 278 1.55 8.73 -5.57
CA ASP A 278 1.58 7.29 -5.38
C ASP A 278 0.84 6.89 -4.11
N SER A 279 0.05 5.82 -4.18
CA SER A 279 -0.70 5.29 -3.05
C SER A 279 0.19 4.58 -2.03
N ILE A 280 1.40 4.14 -2.41
CA ILE A 280 2.32 3.41 -1.52
C ILE A 280 3.37 4.36 -0.95
N GLU A 281 3.42 4.41 0.38
CA GLU A 281 4.37 5.26 1.10
C GLU A 281 5.83 4.96 0.70
N THR A 282 6.53 6.01 0.29
CA THR A 282 7.93 5.97 -0.14
C THR A 282 8.68 7.12 0.48
N ALA A 283 9.67 6.81 1.31
CA ALA A 283 10.61 7.79 1.82
C ALA A 283 11.73 8.04 0.81
N LEU A 284 11.92 9.30 0.42
CA LEU A 284 13.07 9.72 -0.38
C LEU A 284 14.24 10.01 0.57
N VAL A 285 15.21 9.08 0.66
CA VAL A 285 16.25 9.11 1.69
C VAL A 285 17.30 10.16 1.38
N GLY A 286 17.92 10.10 0.19
CA GLY A 286 18.93 11.07 -0.20
C GLY A 286 20.01 10.51 -1.11
N TRP A 287 21.03 11.34 -1.36
CA TRP A 287 22.20 10.97 -2.16
C TRP A 287 23.21 10.21 -1.32
N THR A 288 23.80 9.17 -1.89
CA THR A 288 24.94 8.47 -1.32
C THR A 288 26.26 9.16 -1.67
N PRO A 289 27.36 8.85 -0.96
CA PRO A 289 28.70 9.31 -1.33
C PRO A 289 29.15 8.87 -2.73
N LEU A 290 28.66 7.73 -3.22
CA LEU A 290 28.96 7.20 -4.55
C LEU A 290 28.15 7.87 -5.67
N GLY A 291 27.15 8.70 -5.32
CA GLY A 291 26.36 9.44 -6.29
C GLY A 291 25.03 8.79 -6.68
N HIS A 292 24.65 7.66 -6.08
CA HIS A 292 23.31 7.10 -6.21
C HIS A 292 22.28 7.90 -5.39
N TYR A 293 21.00 7.73 -5.69
CA TYR A 293 19.89 8.23 -4.86
C TYR A 293 19.11 7.06 -4.24
N GLU A 294 18.83 7.11 -2.94
CA GLU A 294 18.19 6.00 -2.22
C GLU A 294 16.75 6.32 -1.83
N LEU A 295 15.89 5.30 -1.97
CA LEU A 295 14.50 5.30 -1.54
C LEU A 295 14.25 4.14 -0.58
N GLN A 296 13.32 4.35 0.35
CA GLN A 296 12.73 3.28 1.17
C GLN A 296 11.23 3.24 0.91
N ARG A 297 10.77 2.18 0.23
CA ARG A 297 9.36 1.97 -0.12
C ARG A 297 8.74 0.87 0.74
N LYS A 298 7.49 1.03 1.17
CA LYS A 298 6.77 -0.05 1.87
C LYS A 298 6.53 -1.26 0.95
N ARG A 299 6.56 -2.47 1.53
CA ARG A 299 6.24 -3.72 0.83
C ARG A 299 4.76 -4.06 1.04
N GLU A 300 3.90 -3.45 0.24
CA GLU A 300 2.44 -3.64 0.32
C GLU A 300 1.87 -4.57 -0.77
N ARG A 301 2.63 -4.83 -1.83
CA ARG A 301 2.24 -5.68 -2.95
C ARG A 301 3.17 -6.89 -3.06
N LEU A 302 2.65 -8.00 -3.59
CA LEU A 302 3.48 -9.11 -4.04
C LEU A 302 4.20 -8.72 -5.33
N PRO A 303 5.47 -9.12 -5.51
CA PRO A 303 6.17 -8.95 -6.79
C PRO A 303 5.39 -9.63 -7.91
N LEU A 304 5.28 -8.97 -9.07
CA LEU A 304 4.52 -9.49 -10.22
C LEU A 304 4.97 -10.90 -10.63
N LYS A 305 6.29 -11.16 -10.58
CA LYS A 305 6.87 -12.47 -10.91
C LYS A 305 6.35 -13.60 -10.00
N ASP A 306 6.05 -13.29 -8.75
CA ASP A 306 5.53 -14.27 -7.77
C ASP A 306 4.03 -14.51 -7.96
N CYS A 307 3.32 -13.58 -8.63
CA CYS A 307 1.91 -13.70 -8.95
C CYS A 307 1.66 -14.51 -10.24
N LEU A 308 2.54 -14.36 -11.25
CA LEU A 308 2.41 -15.04 -12.55
C LEU A 308 2.97 -16.48 -12.55
N SER A 309 3.84 -16.81 -11.60
CA SER A 309 4.45 -18.14 -11.48
C SER A 309 3.60 -19.14 -10.68
N ARG A 310 2.35 -18.79 -10.39
CA ARG A 310 1.38 -19.60 -9.66
C ARG A 310 0.27 -20.10 -10.56
#